data_AF-A0A2W4Q3Z0-F1
#
_entry.id   AF-A0A2W4Q3Z0-F1
#
_cell.length_a   1.000
_cell.length_b   1.000
_cell.length_c   1.000
_cell.angle_alpha   90.00
_cell.angle_beta   90.00
_cell.angle_gamma   90.00
#
_symmetry.space_group_name_H-M   'P 1'
#
loop_
_entity.id
_entity.type
_entity.pdbx_description
1 polymer ?
#
loop_
_entity_poly.entity_id
_entity_poly.type
_entity_poly.pdbx_seq_one_letter_code
_entity_poly.pdbx_strand_id
1 'polypeptide(L)'
;LLAAVGMGPGWGLVVEVVKNLLYLALGLSSAGWIGVLANLLAGSTLVLVTGWTASRLGLARWDAGEPSPLAVWWHRGSLAVAAGTLAMAAVMFVANGALLLRLWGIPADQTWHVALATIVPFNLFKGIVSGTLGLALCRRVVPAVFRVLEQRAA
;
A
#
# COMPACT_ATOMS: atom_id res chain seq x y z
N LEU A 1 -1.73 -2.06 -4.51
CA LEU A 1 -3.18 -1.77 -4.36
C LEU A 1 -4.03 -2.49 -5.41
N LEU A 2 -3.74 -2.36 -6.71
CA LEU A 2 -4.47 -3.11 -7.77
C LEU A 2 -4.57 -4.61 -7.48
N ALA A 3 -3.43 -5.27 -7.25
CA ALA A 3 -3.41 -6.68 -6.88
C ALA A 3 -4.14 -6.97 -5.55
N ALA A 4 -4.00 -6.09 -4.55
CA ALA A 4 -4.69 -6.27 -3.26
C ALA A 4 -6.22 -6.19 -3.36
N VAL A 5 -6.74 -5.24 -4.12
CA VAL A 5 -8.19 -5.05 -4.28
C VAL A 5 -8.77 -6.04 -5.28
N GLY A 6 -8.05 -6.33 -6.36
CA GLY A 6 -8.53 -7.25 -7.41
C GLY A 6 -8.38 -8.73 -7.07
N MET A 7 -7.29 -9.10 -6.39
CA MET A 7 -6.94 -10.52 -6.16
C MET A 7 -6.87 -10.88 -4.68
N GLY A 8 -6.93 -9.89 -3.78
CA GLY A 8 -6.85 -10.07 -2.34
C GLY A 8 -5.52 -9.57 -1.74
N PRO A 9 -5.50 -9.23 -0.43
CA PRO A 9 -4.39 -8.52 0.20
C PRO A 9 -3.02 -9.21 0.07
N GLY A 10 -3.00 -10.55 0.09
CA GLY A 10 -1.76 -11.33 -0.08
C GLY A 10 -1.07 -11.09 -1.42
N TRP A 11 -1.83 -10.99 -2.52
CA TRP A 11 -1.27 -10.67 -3.84
C TRP A 11 -0.69 -9.27 -3.90
N GLY A 12 -1.32 -8.34 -3.18
CA GLY A 12 -0.75 -7.01 -3.01
C GLY A 12 0.61 -7.03 -2.29
N LEU A 13 0.76 -7.84 -1.24
CA LEU A 13 2.02 -8.02 -0.55
C LEU A 13 3.08 -8.64 -1.46
N VAL A 14 2.73 -9.66 -2.25
CA VAL A 14 3.66 -10.29 -3.21
C VAL A 14 4.21 -9.25 -4.18
N VAL A 15 3.34 -8.42 -4.79
CA VAL A 15 3.78 -7.35 -5.71
C VAL A 15 4.71 -6.36 -5.01
N GLU A 16 4.41 -5.99 -3.77
CA GLU A 16 5.24 -5.07 -3.00
C GLU A 16 6.61 -5.65 -2.67
N VAL A 17 6.69 -6.93 -2.26
CA VAL A 17 7.94 -7.64 -2.01
C VAL A 17 8.77 -7.73 -3.28
N VAL A 18 8.19 -8.23 -4.38
CA VAL A 18 8.88 -8.39 -5.66
C VAL A 18 9.45 -7.05 -6.15
N LYS A 19 8.65 -5.98 -6.12
CA LYS A 19 9.11 -4.64 -6.51
C LYS A 19 10.29 -4.17 -5.67
N ASN A 20 10.25 -4.35 -4.35
CA ASN A 20 11.34 -3.91 -3.47
C ASN A 20 12.61 -4.76 -3.65
N LEU A 21 12.47 -6.07 -3.86
CA LEU A 21 13.61 -6.95 -4.16
C LEU A 21 14.28 -6.55 -5.49
N LEU A 22 13.50 -6.31 -6.54
CA LEU A 22 14.03 -5.82 -7.82
C LEU A 22 14.69 -4.46 -7.67
N TYR A 23 14.06 -3.52 -6.95
CA TYR A 23 14.61 -2.19 -6.72
C TYR A 23 15.96 -2.23 -5.98
N LEU A 24 16.11 -3.16 -5.02
CA LEU A 24 17.38 -3.40 -4.33
C LEU A 24 18.42 -4.07 -5.24
N ALA A 25 18.04 -5.14 -5.94
CA ALA A 25 18.94 -5.91 -6.80
C ALA A 25 19.51 -5.07 -7.96
N LEU A 26 18.71 -4.13 -8.47
CA LEU A 26 19.11 -3.21 -9.54
C LEU A 26 19.89 -2.00 -9.03
N GLY A 27 20.15 -1.88 -7.72
CA GLY A 27 20.90 -0.76 -7.16
C GLY A 27 20.22 0.61 -7.31
N LEU A 28 18.90 0.64 -7.50
CA LEU A 28 18.15 1.86 -7.79
C LEU A 28 17.85 2.70 -6.53
N SER A 29 18.12 2.14 -5.34
CA SER A 29 17.88 2.80 -4.05
C SER A 29 19.00 3.79 -3.71
N SER A 30 18.69 5.09 -3.74
CA SER A 30 19.56 6.15 -3.21
C SER A 30 19.76 6.05 -1.69
N ALA A 31 18.87 5.31 -1.03
CA ALA A 31 18.73 5.14 0.40
C ALA A 31 19.37 3.83 0.93
N GLY A 32 20.05 3.09 0.06
CA GLY A 32 20.58 1.76 0.37
C GLY A 32 19.48 0.77 0.78
N TRP A 33 19.88 -0.29 1.47
CA TRP A 33 18.98 -1.37 1.91
C TRP A 33 18.00 -0.95 3.00
N ILE A 34 18.37 0.01 3.85
CA ILE A 34 17.49 0.53 4.93
C ILE A 34 16.29 1.25 4.31
N GLY A 35 16.50 2.02 3.25
CA GLY A 35 15.41 2.66 2.51
C GLY A 35 14.47 1.65 1.86
N VAL A 36 15.01 0.57 1.31
CA VAL A 36 14.20 -0.52 0.75
C VAL A 36 13.37 -1.19 1.84
N LEU A 37 13.97 -1.47 3.00
CA LEU A 37 13.26 -2.04 4.14
C LEU A 37 12.12 -1.11 4.63
N ALA A 38 12.39 0.19 4.75
CA ALA A 38 11.40 1.18 5.12
C ALA A 38 10.25 1.26 4.08
N ASN A 39 10.57 1.22 2.79
CA ASN A 39 9.57 1.23 1.73
C ASN A 39 8.74 -0.06 1.71
N LEU A 40 9.38 -1.21 1.90
CA LEU A 40 8.71 -2.51 2.00
C LEU A 40 7.74 -2.52 3.18
N LEU A 41 8.16 -2.05 4.36
CA LEU A 41 7.29 -2.01 5.54
C LEU A 41 6.10 -1.07 5.35
N ALA A 42 6.35 0.14 4.85
CA ALA A 42 5.31 1.11 4.55
C ALA A 42 4.31 0.58 3.53
N GLY A 43 4.81 0.12 2.38
CA GLY A 43 4.00 -0.38 1.28
C GLY A 43 3.23 -1.65 1.65
N SER A 44 3.86 -2.57 2.37
CA SER A 44 3.20 -3.81 2.83
C SER A 44 2.05 -3.49 3.77
N THR A 45 2.26 -2.60 4.75
CA THR A 45 1.21 -2.19 5.69
C THR A 45 0.04 -1.54 4.96
N LEU A 46 0.32 -0.56 4.09
CA LEU A 46 -0.70 0.12 3.30
C LEU A 46 -1.51 -0.88 2.47
N VAL A 47 -0.84 -1.76 1.74
CA VAL A 47 -1.48 -2.67 0.79
C VAL A 47 -2.26 -3.78 1.51
N LEU A 48 -1.71 -4.36 2.58
CA LEU A 48 -2.37 -5.40 3.37
C LEU A 48 -3.63 -4.86 4.05
N VAL A 49 -3.51 -3.73 4.77
CA VAL A 49 -4.64 -3.17 5.53
C VAL A 49 -5.70 -2.63 4.58
N THR A 50 -5.33 -1.86 3.53
CA THR A 50 -6.32 -1.40 2.55
C THR A 50 -6.97 -2.56 1.82
N GLY A 51 -6.22 -3.58 1.38
CA GLY A 51 -6.78 -4.75 0.71
C GLY A 51 -7.73 -5.54 1.61
N TRP A 52 -7.36 -5.74 2.88
CA TRP A 52 -8.19 -6.44 3.86
C TRP A 52 -9.47 -5.65 4.16
N THR A 53 -9.38 -4.36 4.46
CA THR A 53 -10.56 -3.52 4.73
C THR A 53 -11.45 -3.42 3.49
N ALA A 54 -10.88 -3.27 2.29
CA ALA A 54 -11.64 -3.29 1.04
C ALA A 54 -12.40 -4.62 0.86
N SER A 55 -11.77 -5.76 1.20
CA SER A 55 -12.41 -7.08 1.17
C SER A 55 -13.59 -7.15 2.14
N ARG A 56 -13.41 -6.68 3.38
CA ARG A 56 -14.47 -6.63 4.39
C ARG A 56 -15.63 -5.71 4.01
N LEU A 57 -15.36 -4.65 3.24
CA LEU A 57 -16.37 -3.74 2.72
C LEU A 57 -16.99 -4.20 1.39
N GLY A 58 -16.66 -5.40 0.89
CA GLY A 58 -17.21 -5.93 -0.36
C GLY A 58 -16.75 -5.19 -1.63
N LEU A 59 -15.56 -4.58 -1.57
CA LEU A 59 -14.86 -4.02 -2.73
C LEU A 59 -13.91 -4.99 -3.40
N ALA A 60 -13.40 -5.99 -2.66
CA ALA A 60 -12.55 -7.00 -3.26
C ALA A 60 -13.40 -7.93 -4.11
N ARG A 61 -13.07 -8.03 -5.40
CA ARG A 61 -13.86 -8.77 -6.38
C ARG A 61 -12.93 -9.55 -7.30
N TRP A 62 -12.65 -10.78 -6.88
CA TRP A 62 -12.04 -11.81 -7.71
C TRP A 62 -13.09 -12.42 -8.67
N ASP A 63 -14.36 -12.46 -8.26
CA ASP A 63 -15.47 -13.03 -9.05
C ASP A 63 -16.50 -11.96 -9.46
N ALA A 64 -16.67 -11.86 -10.78
CA ALA A 64 -17.83 -11.43 -11.56
C ALA A 64 -19.13 -11.02 -10.81
N GLY A 65 -19.27 -9.73 -10.49
CA GLY A 65 -20.57 -9.15 -10.12
C GLY A 65 -20.67 -7.68 -10.55
N GLU A 66 -21.90 -7.20 -10.81
CA GLU A 66 -22.17 -5.84 -11.28
C GLU A 66 -21.41 -4.80 -10.43
N PRO A 67 -20.60 -3.92 -11.05
CA PRO A 67 -19.78 -2.96 -10.32
C PRO A 67 -20.65 -2.12 -9.40
N SER A 68 -20.24 -1.97 -8.13
CA SER A 68 -20.94 -1.12 -7.19
C SER A 68 -21.14 0.29 -7.76
N PRO A 69 -22.27 0.94 -7.47
CA PRO A 69 -22.50 2.33 -7.86
C PRO A 69 -21.30 3.21 -7.49
N LEU A 70 -21.02 4.23 -8.32
CA LEU A 70 -19.80 5.05 -8.19
C LEU A 70 -19.65 5.66 -6.78
N ALA A 71 -20.75 6.14 -6.20
CA ALA A 71 -20.76 6.69 -4.85
C ALA A 71 -20.39 5.64 -3.77
N VAL A 72 -20.91 4.42 -3.91
CA VAL A 72 -20.60 3.30 -2.99
C VAL A 72 -19.14 2.87 -3.11
N TRP A 73 -18.60 2.85 -4.33
CA TRP A 73 -17.19 2.56 -4.59
C TRP A 73 -16.28 3.56 -3.88
N TRP A 74 -16.52 4.85 -4.06
CA TRP A 74 -15.70 5.89 -3.45
C TRP A 74 -15.84 5.93 -1.93
N HIS A 75 -17.05 5.75 -1.38
CA HIS A 75 -17.27 5.71 0.05
C HIS A 75 -16.53 4.55 0.72
N ARG A 76 -16.71 3.32 0.22
CA ARG A 76 -16.01 2.15 0.78
C ARG A 76 -14.51 2.20 0.54
N GLY A 77 -14.12 2.75 -0.62
CA GLY A 77 -12.72 2.83 -1.04
C GLY A 77 -11.95 3.80 -0.14
N SER A 78 -12.51 4.98 0.10
CA SER A 78 -11.89 5.99 0.96
C SER A 78 -11.72 5.47 2.39
N LEU A 79 -12.69 4.72 2.93
CA LEU A 79 -12.56 4.06 4.24
C LEU A 79 -11.41 3.05 4.27
N ALA A 80 -11.27 2.22 3.22
CA ALA A 80 -10.17 1.26 3.12
C ALA A 80 -8.80 1.94 2.97
N VAL A 81 -8.72 3.02 2.20
CA VAL A 81 -7.49 3.82 2.05
C VAL A 81 -7.14 4.57 3.34
N ALA A 82 -8.13 5.13 4.04
CA ALA A 82 -7.92 5.78 5.33
C ALA A 82 -7.36 4.77 6.35
N ALA A 83 -7.99 3.59 6.46
CA ALA A 83 -7.50 2.53 7.35
C ALA A 83 -6.05 2.14 7.05
N GLY A 84 -5.70 1.89 5.78
CA GLY A 84 -4.34 1.53 5.40
C GLY A 84 -3.33 2.66 5.56
N THR A 85 -3.74 3.91 5.30
CA THR A 85 -2.88 5.08 5.47
C THR A 85 -2.56 5.34 6.94
N LEU A 86 -3.57 5.26 7.82
CA LEU A 86 -3.38 5.43 9.26
C LEU A 86 -2.54 4.29 9.84
N ALA A 87 -2.80 3.05 9.45
CA ALA A 87 -2.00 1.90 9.88
C ALA A 87 -0.54 2.02 9.41
N MET A 88 -0.31 2.40 8.15
CA MET A 88 1.03 2.65 7.63
C MET A 88 1.74 3.77 8.40
N ALA A 89 1.07 4.90 8.66
CA ALA A 89 1.66 5.99 9.41
C ALA A 89 2.04 5.57 10.83
N ALA A 90 1.18 4.81 11.52
CA ALA A 90 1.47 4.29 12.86
C ALA A 90 2.65 3.30 12.87
N VAL A 91 2.67 2.34 11.95
CA VAL A 91 3.77 1.37 11.81
C VAL A 91 5.08 2.10 11.49
N MET A 92 5.03 3.07 10.58
CA MET A 92 6.23 3.81 10.17
C MET A 92 6.73 4.75 11.26
N PHE A 93 5.85 5.36 12.07
CA PHE A 93 6.25 6.11 13.25
C PHE A 93 7.05 5.23 14.22
N VAL A 94 6.50 4.08 14.59
CA VAL A 94 7.14 3.15 15.53
C VAL A 94 8.44 2.59 14.96
N ALA A 95 8.43 2.08 13.74
CA ALA A 95 9.60 1.47 13.12
C ALA A 95 10.76 2.47 12.95
N ASN A 96 10.47 3.72 12.59
CA ASN A 96 11.49 4.74 12.44
C ASN A 96 12.03 5.24 13.78
N GLY A 97 11.15 5.54 14.74
CA GLY A 97 11.58 6.00 16.07
C GLY A 97 12.34 4.93 16.86
N ALA A 98 11.95 3.66 16.71
CA ALA A 98 12.58 2.57 17.45
C ALA A 98 13.88 2.06 16.81
N LEU A 99 13.96 2.00 15.47
CA LEU A 99 15.04 1.26 14.81
C LEU A 99 15.55 1.89 13.51
N LEU A 100 14.70 2.13 12.52
CA LEU A 100 15.17 2.42 11.14
C LEU A 100 16.02 3.68 11.07
N LEU A 101 15.66 4.74 11.80
CA LEU A 101 16.45 5.98 11.80
C LEU A 101 17.79 5.80 12.54
N ARG A 102 17.85 4.93 13.56
CA ARG A 102 19.10 4.61 14.25
C ARG A 102 20.06 3.85 13.34
N LEU A 103 19.53 2.89 12.60
CA LEU A 103 20.30 2.16 11.59
C LEU A 103 20.78 3.08 10.46
N TRP A 104 20.03 4.14 10.16
CA TRP A 104 20.40 5.18 9.21
C TRP A 104 21.48 6.14 9.74
N GLY A 105 21.78 6.12 11.06
CA GLY A 105 22.78 6.98 11.68
C GLY A 105 22.22 8.24 12.35
N ILE A 106 20.90 8.35 12.52
CA ILE A 106 20.30 9.44 13.30
C ILE A 106 20.50 9.18 14.81
N PRO A 107 20.96 10.17 15.60
CA PRO A 107 21.09 10.06 17.05
C PRO A 107 19.80 9.57 17.72
N ALA A 108 19.93 8.64 18.68
CA ALA A 108 18.80 7.94 19.28
C ALA A 108 17.78 8.88 19.95
N ASP A 109 18.26 9.97 20.54
CA ASP A 109 17.48 11.04 21.17
C ASP A 109 16.65 11.86 20.16
N GLN A 110 17.03 11.87 18.88
CA GLN A 110 16.34 12.62 17.83
C GLN A 110 15.36 11.78 17.01
N THR A 111 15.49 10.45 17.04
CA THR A 111 14.72 9.54 16.16
C THR A 111 13.20 9.70 16.28
N TRP A 112 12.66 9.82 17.49
CA TRP A 112 11.22 10.01 17.70
C TRP A 112 10.71 11.35 17.19
N HIS A 113 11.52 12.41 17.34
CA HIS A 113 11.18 13.74 16.84
C HIS A 113 11.12 13.73 15.30
N VAL A 114 12.13 13.16 14.64
CA VAL A 114 12.16 13.00 13.18
C VAL A 114 11.02 12.09 12.69
N ALA A 115 10.72 11.02 13.42
CA ALA A 115 9.61 10.13 13.09
C ALA A 115 8.26 10.89 13.10
N LEU A 116 8.01 11.72 14.11
CA LEU A 116 6.78 12.51 14.19
C LEU A 116 6.74 13.65 13.17
N ALA A 117 7.82 14.42 13.05
CA ALA A 117 7.86 15.65 12.25
C ALA A 117 7.99 15.40 10.75
N THR A 118 8.57 14.27 10.33
CA THR A 118 8.87 14.00 8.92
C THR A 118 8.25 12.70 8.43
N ILE A 119 8.44 11.60 9.17
CA ILE A 119 8.01 10.27 8.70
C ILE A 119 6.48 10.15 8.69
N VAL A 120 5.80 10.61 9.73
CA VAL A 120 4.33 10.57 9.80
C VAL A 120 3.69 11.42 8.69
N PRO A 121 4.02 12.72 8.52
CA PRO A 121 3.46 13.53 7.43
C PRO A 121 3.74 12.95 6.05
N PHE A 122 4.97 12.48 5.80
CA PHE A 122 5.33 11.85 4.53
C PHE A 122 4.48 10.61 4.24
N ASN A 123 4.29 9.72 5.23
CA ASN A 123 3.50 8.52 5.04
C ASN A 123 2.01 8.81 4.90
N LEU A 124 1.46 9.78 5.63
CA LEU A 124 0.07 10.21 5.43
C LEU A 124 -0.15 10.72 4.00
N PHE A 125 0.72 11.61 3.53
CA PHE A 125 0.65 12.13 2.16
C PHE A 125 0.79 11.01 1.12
N LYS A 126 1.82 10.16 1.27
CA LYS A 126 2.07 9.02 0.39
C LYS A 126 0.87 8.07 0.34
N GLY A 127 0.26 7.77 1.50
CA GLY A 127 -0.90 6.89 1.61
C GLY A 127 -2.13 7.45 0.92
N ILE A 128 -2.41 8.75 1.10
CA ILE A 128 -3.51 9.44 0.43
C ILE A 128 -3.33 9.41 -1.08
N VAL A 129 -2.16 9.81 -1.59
CA VAL A 129 -1.89 9.87 -3.03
C VAL A 129 -1.94 8.48 -3.65
N SER A 130 -1.18 7.52 -3.10
CA SER A 130 -1.11 6.16 -3.63
C SER A 130 -2.45 5.45 -3.52
N GLY A 131 -3.15 5.64 -2.40
CA GLY A 131 -4.46 5.06 -2.13
C GLY A 131 -5.51 5.55 -3.10
N THR A 132 -5.62 6.86 -3.28
CA THR A 132 -6.63 7.49 -4.14
C THR A 132 -6.40 7.14 -5.61
N LEU A 133 -5.15 7.25 -6.09
CA LEU A 133 -4.80 6.83 -7.46
C LEU A 133 -5.03 5.33 -7.65
N GLY A 134 -4.64 4.53 -6.67
CA GLY A 134 -4.88 3.09 -6.68
C GLY A 134 -6.36 2.74 -6.83
N LEU A 135 -7.24 3.35 -6.03
CA LEU A 135 -8.69 3.15 -6.11
C LEU A 135 -9.27 3.58 -7.46
N ALA A 136 -8.85 4.73 -7.97
CA ALA A 136 -9.31 5.25 -9.27
C ALA A 136 -8.99 4.26 -10.39
N LEU A 137 -7.76 3.73 -10.40
CA LEU A 137 -7.31 2.75 -11.38
C LEU A 137 -7.99 1.39 -11.17
N CYS A 138 -8.17 0.93 -9.93
CA CYS A 138 -8.81 -0.35 -9.61
C CYS A 138 -10.18 -0.47 -10.29
N ARG A 139 -10.98 0.59 -10.27
CA ARG A 139 -12.32 0.57 -10.86
C ARG A 139 -12.33 0.24 -12.36
N ARG A 140 -11.28 0.62 -13.10
CA ARG A 140 -11.21 0.43 -14.56
C ARG A 140 -10.34 -0.74 -14.97
N VAL A 141 -9.17 -0.86 -14.36
CA VAL A 141 -8.14 -1.82 -14.76
C VAL A 141 -8.51 -3.23 -14.33
N VAL A 142 -8.97 -3.41 -13.08
CA VAL A 142 -9.23 -4.75 -12.54
C VAL A 142 -10.32 -5.48 -13.36
N PRO A 143 -11.50 -4.89 -13.64
CA PRO A 143 -12.51 -5.58 -14.46
C PRO A 143 -12.10 -5.77 -15.92
N ALA A 144 -11.24 -4.90 -16.47
CA ALA A 144 -10.74 -5.07 -17.84
C ALA A 144 -9.78 -6.26 -17.95
N VAL A 145 -8.89 -6.43 -16.96
CA VAL A 145 -7.94 -7.54 -16.91
C VAL A 145 -8.68 -8.87 -16.78
N PHE A 146 -9.64 -8.99 -15.86
CA PHE A 146 -10.38 -10.25 -15.67
C PHE A 146 -11.19 -10.67 -16.90
N ARG A 147 -11.86 -9.74 -17.58
CA ARG A 147 -12.58 -10.03 -18.83
C ARG A 147 -11.67 -10.63 -19.92
N VAL A 148 -10.44 -10.12 -20.04
CA VAL A 148 -9.46 -10.63 -21.01
C VAL A 148 -8.99 -12.04 -20.64
N LEU A 149 -8.84 -12.33 -19.34
CA LEU A 149 -8.45 -13.65 -18.86
C LEU A 149 -9.56 -14.69 -19.08
N GLU A 150 -10.82 -14.33 -18.81
CA GLU A 150 -11.99 -15.18 -19.05
C GLU A 150 -12.14 -15.52 -20.54
N GLN A 151 -11.99 -14.54 -21.43
CA GLN A 151 -12.05 -14.74 -22.89
C GLN A 151 -10.96 -15.68 -23.44
N ARG A 152 -9.83 -15.81 -22.74
CA ARG A 152 -8.74 -16.71 -23.15
C ARG A 152 -8.86 -18.12 -22.54
N ALA A 153 -9.69 -18.27 -21.52
CA ALA A 153 -9.92 -19.55 -20.85
C ALA A 153 -11.10 -20.34 -21.44
N ALA A 154 -11.97 -19.67 -22.21
CA ALA A 154 -13.06 -20.27 -23.00
C ALA A 154 -12.59 -20.64 -24.41
#